data_AF-A0A3A4SPD1-F1
#
_entry.id   AF-A0A3A4SPD1-F1
#
_cell.length_a   1.000
_cell.length_b   1.000
_cell.length_c   1.000
_cell.angle_alpha   90.00
_cell.angle_beta   90.00
_cell.angle_gamma   90.00
#
_symmetry.space_group_name_H-M   'P 1'
#
loop_
_entity.id
_entity.type
_entity.pdbx_description
1 polymer ?
#
loop_
_entity_poly.entity_id
_entity_poly.type
_entity_poly.pdbx_seq_one_letter_code
_entity_poly.pdbx_strand_id
1 'polypeptide(L)'
;MKTFGVGCFHFGITDKMPSPFSANDYVAAIRATLGQIANISAIDVDFDYDGDPDKLFERNKDIPPFDGTNDWFPYISYLDISFDVYLPYRVQAELIEMTEERVFTQTERFRVLMRNSYHSPVVYIQLLDAKDTDCTPSDAVVLLRRHLKHEIERQDGSLKLEFTGPSPFHADFFFELNKELTTPSFNLSLERKRGYDKLLFSAKGDEYAGEEQALAALFDELDDELALFYSLIRSRNAYYREWIQVESYMFDVTSSETKKNITARFHKVCTHGKRLGVLIDALCNFRAFVLSDRQICAEAYRTTYTSEGFLKPYIDEEFNNPPTFPVQEVTELVRFREQRHSKFWELTAVLVSAVLGGLVGSILTFLLTQTIVSTKEHVVNQVKAPIESKAQPASAGDIANRAAPEK
;
A
#
# COMPACT_ATOMS: atom_id res chain seq x y z
N MET A 1 36.55 2.40 20.10
CA MET A 1 35.70 2.81 18.97
C MET A 1 34.72 1.69 18.73
N LYS A 2 33.44 2.02 18.66
CA LYS A 2 32.36 1.12 18.29
C LYS A 2 31.92 1.42 16.87
N THR A 3 31.44 0.39 16.18
CA THR A 3 30.91 0.53 14.83
C THR A 3 29.57 -0.18 14.76
N PHE A 4 28.62 0.44 14.07
CA PHE A 4 27.27 -0.10 13.97
C PHE A 4 26.58 0.32 12.67
N GLY A 5 25.73 -0.58 12.17
CA GLY A 5 24.85 -0.30 11.04
C GLY A 5 23.44 -0.03 11.54
N VAL A 6 22.67 0.74 10.77
CA VAL A 6 21.28 1.06 11.09
C VAL A 6 20.33 0.51 10.03
N GLY A 7 19.23 -0.09 10.46
CA GLY A 7 18.19 -0.67 9.62
C GLY A 7 16.80 -0.50 10.21
N CYS A 8 15.80 -1.10 9.55
CA CYS A 8 14.42 -1.07 10.00
C CYS A 8 13.74 -2.41 9.67
N PHE A 9 13.68 -3.28 10.69
CA PHE A 9 13.07 -4.60 10.62
C PHE A 9 12.01 -4.75 11.71
N HIS A 10 11.05 -5.63 11.45
CA HIS A 10 9.96 -5.94 12.35
C HIS A 10 9.67 -7.45 12.31
N PHE A 11 9.26 -8.03 13.43
CA PHE A 11 8.76 -9.41 13.47
C PHE A 11 7.25 -9.41 13.17
N GLY A 12 6.88 -9.53 11.89
CA GLY A 12 5.49 -9.72 11.52
C GLY A 12 4.96 -11.08 11.99
N ILE A 13 3.64 -11.22 12.12
CA ILE A 13 3.00 -12.50 12.43
C ILE A 13 2.54 -13.24 11.17
N THR A 14 2.44 -14.56 11.26
CA THR A 14 1.87 -15.43 10.21
C THR A 14 0.44 -15.87 10.57
N ASP A 15 -0.17 -16.68 9.70
CA ASP A 15 -1.48 -17.27 9.94
C ASP A 15 -1.49 -18.30 11.10
N LYS A 16 -0.30 -18.75 11.53
CA LYS A 16 -0.09 -19.70 12.63
C LYS A 16 -0.10 -19.08 14.02
N MET A 17 0.06 -17.76 14.13
CA MET A 17 -0.15 -17.08 15.41
C MET A 17 -1.63 -17.23 15.81
N PRO A 18 -1.95 -17.68 17.04
CA PRO A 18 -3.32 -17.69 17.55
C PRO A 18 -3.94 -16.30 17.43
N SER A 19 -5.26 -16.23 17.22
CA SER A 19 -6.00 -14.97 17.21
C SER A 19 -7.31 -15.16 17.98
N PRO A 20 -7.59 -14.33 19.01
CA PRO A 20 -6.72 -13.26 19.53
C PRO A 20 -5.44 -13.77 20.22
N PHE A 21 -4.45 -12.89 20.40
CA PHE A 21 -3.23 -13.13 21.19
C PHE A 21 -2.85 -11.90 22.02
N SER A 22 -2.11 -12.06 23.11
CA SER A 22 -1.62 -10.96 23.97
C SER A 22 -0.21 -10.47 23.58
N ALA A 23 0.25 -9.36 24.15
CA ALA A 23 1.64 -8.91 24.02
C ALA A 23 2.63 -9.96 24.52
N ASN A 24 2.30 -10.62 25.63
CA ASN A 24 3.10 -11.70 26.21
C ASN A 24 3.21 -12.91 25.28
N ASP A 25 2.13 -13.29 24.59
CA ASP A 25 2.15 -14.39 23.62
C ASP A 25 3.10 -14.08 22.46
N TYR A 26 3.09 -12.83 21.98
CA TYR A 26 3.98 -12.40 20.90
C TYR A 26 5.45 -12.34 21.33
N VAL A 27 5.74 -11.81 22.53
CA VAL A 27 7.10 -11.80 23.10
C VAL A 27 7.60 -13.23 23.34
N ALA A 28 6.74 -14.13 23.83
CA ALA A 28 7.07 -15.55 23.98
C ALA A 28 7.39 -16.20 22.62
N ALA A 29 6.63 -15.85 21.56
CA ALA A 29 6.92 -16.31 20.21
C ALA A 29 8.28 -15.79 19.71
N ILE A 30 8.62 -14.51 19.93
CA ILE A 30 9.94 -13.95 19.57
C ILE A 30 11.06 -14.74 20.26
N ARG A 31 10.98 -14.90 21.58
CA ARG A 31 11.99 -15.63 22.35
C ARG A 31 12.13 -17.08 21.88
N ALA A 32 11.02 -17.75 21.60
CA ALA A 32 11.02 -19.13 21.12
C ALA A 32 11.64 -19.24 19.71
N THR A 33 11.25 -18.39 18.77
CA THR A 33 11.76 -18.39 17.39
C THR A 33 13.25 -18.06 17.34
N LEU A 34 13.70 -17.04 18.08
CA LEU A 34 15.12 -16.68 18.15
C LEU A 34 15.94 -17.76 18.87
N GLY A 35 15.40 -18.34 19.95
CA GLY A 35 16.06 -19.40 20.72
C GLY A 35 16.24 -20.73 19.97
N GLN A 36 15.51 -20.95 18.88
CA GLN A 36 15.69 -22.10 18.00
C GLN A 36 16.82 -21.93 16.97
N ILE A 37 17.32 -20.71 16.79
CA ILE A 37 18.38 -20.42 15.83
C ILE A 37 19.73 -20.66 16.53
N ALA A 38 20.44 -21.70 16.09
CA ALA A 38 21.62 -22.23 16.80
C ALA A 38 22.76 -21.22 17.01
N ASN A 39 22.84 -20.18 16.19
CA ASN A 39 23.89 -19.15 16.26
C ASN A 39 23.40 -17.82 16.88
N ILE A 40 22.25 -17.82 17.56
CA ILE A 40 21.73 -16.69 18.32
C ILE A 40 21.84 -16.98 19.83
N SER A 41 22.22 -15.96 20.59
CA SER A 41 22.38 -16.05 22.05
C SER A 41 22.05 -14.71 22.73
N ALA A 42 22.10 -14.68 24.07
CA ALA A 42 21.86 -13.47 24.85
C ALA A 42 20.54 -12.75 24.48
N ILE A 43 19.48 -13.51 24.25
CA ILE A 43 18.18 -12.97 23.86
C ILE A 43 17.56 -12.28 25.06
N ASP A 44 17.31 -10.99 24.91
CA ASP A 44 16.55 -10.17 25.82
C ASP A 44 15.41 -9.49 25.07
N VAL A 45 14.25 -9.46 25.69
CA VAL A 45 13.06 -8.82 25.12
C VAL A 45 12.37 -8.12 26.27
N ASP A 46 12.32 -6.81 26.20
CA ASP A 46 11.65 -5.95 27.15
C ASP A 46 10.62 -5.10 26.43
N PHE A 47 9.56 -4.71 27.13
CA PHE A 47 8.58 -3.80 26.58
C PHE A 47 7.89 -3.02 27.68
N ASP A 48 7.81 -1.70 27.50
CA ASP A 48 7.00 -0.87 28.37
C ASP A 48 5.58 -0.76 27.80
N TYR A 49 4.67 -1.57 28.34
CA TYR A 49 3.27 -1.49 27.96
C TYR A 49 2.55 -0.49 28.86
N ASP A 50 2.43 0.74 28.39
CA ASP A 50 1.60 1.80 29.02
C ASP A 50 0.09 1.43 29.09
N GLY A 51 -0.33 0.28 28.57
CA GLY A 51 -1.72 -0.18 28.54
C GLY A 51 -2.01 -1.42 29.39
N ASP A 52 -3.14 -2.07 29.09
CA ASP A 52 -3.49 -3.38 29.67
C ASP A 52 -2.65 -4.50 29.01
N PRO A 53 -1.73 -5.18 29.73
CA PRO A 53 -0.92 -6.27 29.16
C PRO A 53 -1.78 -7.45 28.68
N ASP A 54 -3.02 -7.54 29.15
CA ASP A 54 -4.02 -8.53 28.70
C ASP A 54 -4.81 -8.05 27.48
N LYS A 55 -4.49 -6.86 26.93
CA LYS A 55 -5.08 -6.37 25.68
C LYS A 55 -4.76 -7.37 24.57
N LEU A 56 -5.84 -7.91 24.02
CA LEU A 56 -5.79 -8.87 22.96
C LEU A 56 -5.64 -8.17 21.60
N PHE A 57 -4.64 -8.60 20.84
CA PHE A 57 -4.45 -8.30 19.43
C PHE A 57 -5.33 -9.24 18.61
N GLU A 58 -6.19 -8.66 17.77
CA GLU A 58 -6.98 -9.41 16.81
C GLU A 58 -6.35 -9.32 15.43
N ARG A 59 -6.11 -10.47 14.81
CA ARG A 59 -5.60 -10.53 13.46
C ARG A 59 -6.71 -10.14 12.48
N ASN A 60 -6.60 -8.97 11.86
CA ASN A 60 -7.39 -8.67 10.67
C ASN A 60 -6.86 -9.50 9.48
N LYS A 61 -7.75 -9.94 8.57
CA LYS A 61 -7.36 -10.74 7.40
C LYS A 61 -6.47 -9.97 6.43
N ASP A 62 -6.50 -8.64 6.50
CA ASP A 62 -5.80 -7.73 5.60
C ASP A 62 -4.64 -7.01 6.32
N ILE A 63 -3.83 -7.71 7.14
CA ILE A 63 -2.59 -7.11 7.65
C ILE A 63 -1.69 -6.86 6.44
N PRO A 64 -1.44 -5.60 6.10
CA PRO A 64 -0.58 -5.31 4.98
C PRO A 64 0.87 -5.69 5.33
N PRO A 65 1.71 -6.00 4.34
CA PRO A 65 3.13 -6.16 4.60
C PRO A 65 3.72 -4.83 5.11
N PHE A 66 4.66 -4.93 6.05
CA PHE A 66 5.36 -3.80 6.65
C PHE A 66 5.94 -2.83 5.61
N ASP A 67 6.54 -3.37 4.56
CA ASP A 67 6.94 -2.59 3.40
C ASP A 67 5.70 -2.18 2.62
N GLY A 68 5.43 -0.88 2.52
CA GLY A 68 4.34 -0.34 1.72
C GLY A 68 3.02 -0.12 2.45
N THR A 69 3.02 -0.08 3.78
CA THR A 69 1.95 0.58 4.55
C THR A 69 2.49 1.44 5.68
N ASN A 70 1.67 2.39 6.11
CA ASN A 70 1.97 3.30 7.22
C ASN A 70 1.76 2.66 8.58
N ASP A 71 1.24 1.44 8.62
CA ASP A 71 1.08 0.67 9.85
C ASP A 71 1.91 -0.62 9.84
N TRP A 72 2.11 -1.22 11.01
CA TRP A 72 2.77 -2.50 11.17
C TRP A 72 2.16 -3.27 12.32
N PHE A 73 2.14 -4.58 12.18
CA PHE A 73 1.40 -5.42 13.12
C PHE A 73 2.21 -6.64 13.57
N PRO A 74 2.24 -6.94 14.87
CA PRO A 74 1.67 -6.14 15.97
C PRO A 74 2.52 -4.90 16.29
N TYR A 75 1.86 -3.80 16.67
CA TYR A 75 2.51 -2.64 17.26
C TYR A 75 2.49 -2.76 18.79
N ILE A 76 3.67 -2.92 19.37
CA ILE A 76 3.89 -2.86 20.83
C ILE A 76 4.80 -1.67 21.07
N SER A 77 4.27 -0.66 21.77
CA SER A 77 5.02 0.53 22.18
C SER A 77 6.23 0.15 23.02
N TYR A 78 7.36 0.81 22.78
CA TYR A 78 8.59 0.64 23.56
C TYR A 78 9.07 -0.81 23.71
N LEU A 79 8.78 -1.66 22.70
CA LEU A 79 9.33 -3.01 22.61
C LEU A 79 10.79 -2.93 22.18
N ASP A 80 11.67 -3.37 23.06
CA ASP A 80 13.10 -3.49 22.85
C ASP A 80 13.49 -4.97 22.80
N ILE A 81 14.23 -5.35 21.76
CA ILE A 81 14.71 -6.71 21.52
C ILE A 81 16.21 -6.65 21.32
N SER A 82 16.97 -7.40 22.12
CA SER A 82 18.41 -7.53 21.90
C SER A 82 18.86 -8.99 21.87
N PHE A 83 19.85 -9.28 21.03
CA PHE A 83 20.46 -10.61 20.96
C PHE A 83 21.82 -10.55 20.24
N ASP A 84 22.68 -11.51 20.54
CA ASP A 84 23.97 -11.67 19.90
C ASP A 84 23.90 -12.77 18.81
N VAL A 85 24.48 -12.49 17.64
CA VAL A 85 24.55 -13.41 16.49
C VAL A 85 26.00 -13.73 16.16
N TYR A 86 26.32 -15.03 16.02
CA TYR A 86 27.59 -15.49 15.49
C TYR A 86 27.45 -15.94 14.03
N LEU A 87 28.14 -15.30 13.09
CA LEU A 87 28.03 -15.61 11.66
C LEU A 87 29.44 -15.75 11.04
N PRO A 88 29.91 -16.96 10.75
CA PRO A 88 31.23 -17.17 10.16
C PRO A 88 31.40 -16.44 8.82
N TYR A 89 32.61 -15.96 8.50
CA TYR A 89 32.88 -15.23 7.25
C TYR A 89 32.42 -15.98 5.99
N ARG A 90 32.60 -17.31 5.96
CA ARG A 90 32.10 -18.16 4.89
C ARG A 90 30.59 -18.01 4.65
N VAL A 91 29.82 -17.99 5.72
CA VAL A 91 28.35 -17.84 5.67
C VAL A 91 27.99 -16.40 5.31
N GLN A 92 28.75 -15.42 5.82
CA GLN A 92 28.56 -14.03 5.41
C GLN A 92 28.72 -13.87 3.89
N ALA A 93 29.81 -14.38 3.33
CA ALA A 93 30.12 -14.34 1.90
C ALA A 93 29.02 -15.01 1.05
N GLU A 94 28.54 -16.17 1.48
CA GLU A 94 27.42 -16.88 0.87
C GLU A 94 26.14 -16.02 0.86
N LEU A 95 25.80 -15.39 1.99
CA LEU A 95 24.59 -14.57 2.13
C LEU A 95 24.61 -13.32 1.24
N ILE A 96 25.77 -12.73 0.95
CA ILE A 96 25.88 -11.57 0.04
C ILE A 96 26.31 -11.92 -1.38
N GLU A 97 26.43 -13.22 -1.70
CA GLU A 97 26.87 -13.72 -3.01
C GLU A 97 28.24 -13.14 -3.44
N MET A 98 29.17 -13.04 -2.49
CA MET A 98 30.53 -12.56 -2.73
C MET A 98 31.57 -13.57 -2.23
N THR A 99 32.86 -13.29 -2.48
CA THR A 99 33.96 -14.07 -1.89
C THR A 99 34.26 -13.57 -0.48
N GLU A 100 34.87 -14.41 0.37
CA GLU A 100 35.19 -14.06 1.76
C GLU A 100 36.08 -12.81 1.85
N GLU A 101 36.98 -12.58 0.88
CA GLU A 101 37.86 -11.40 0.86
C GLU A 101 37.11 -10.09 0.58
N ARG A 102 35.84 -10.17 0.16
CA ARG A 102 34.97 -9.01 -0.10
C ARG A 102 33.97 -8.77 1.04
N VAL A 103 34.01 -9.55 2.10
CA VAL A 103 33.22 -9.31 3.32
C VAL A 103 33.98 -8.32 4.19
N PHE A 104 33.49 -7.08 4.26
CA PHE A 104 34.17 -5.99 4.98
C PHE A 104 33.55 -5.69 6.36
N THR A 105 32.85 -6.65 6.99
CA THR A 105 32.36 -6.50 8.37
C THR A 105 33.46 -6.57 9.42
N GLN A 106 34.60 -7.21 9.10
CA GLN A 106 35.74 -7.41 10.02
C GLN A 106 35.38 -8.11 11.36
N THR A 107 34.22 -8.74 11.46
CA THR A 107 33.82 -9.53 12.62
C THR A 107 32.88 -10.67 12.23
N GLU A 108 32.82 -11.70 13.07
CA GLU A 108 31.82 -12.76 13.02
C GLU A 108 30.79 -12.63 14.14
N ARG A 109 30.91 -11.61 15.01
CA ARG A 109 30.07 -11.44 16.20
C ARG A 109 29.35 -10.10 16.13
N PHE A 110 28.03 -10.18 16.12
CA PHE A 110 27.15 -9.03 16.00
C PHE A 110 26.23 -8.97 17.20
N ARG A 111 25.90 -7.76 17.63
CA ARG A 111 24.79 -7.50 18.55
C ARG A 111 23.70 -6.77 17.81
N VAL A 112 22.50 -7.33 17.84
CA VAL A 112 21.30 -6.73 17.28
C VAL A 112 20.54 -6.07 18.42
N LEU A 113 20.14 -4.83 18.23
CA LEU A 113 19.23 -4.10 19.09
C LEU A 113 18.10 -3.55 18.23
N MET A 114 16.89 -4.05 18.41
CA MET A 114 15.68 -3.55 17.75
C MET A 114 14.87 -2.79 18.77
N ARG A 115 14.47 -1.56 18.43
CA ARG A 115 13.69 -0.69 19.30
C ARG A 115 12.47 -0.20 18.59
N ASN A 116 11.29 -0.42 19.17
CA ASN A 116 10.06 0.17 18.69
C ASN A 116 9.92 1.59 19.25
N SER A 117 10.51 2.55 18.54
CA SER A 117 10.31 3.97 18.81
C SER A 117 8.90 4.43 18.36
N TYR A 118 8.57 5.69 18.63
CA TYR A 118 7.26 6.29 18.43
C TYR A 118 6.80 6.23 16.96
N HIS A 119 7.69 6.46 15.99
CA HIS A 119 7.32 6.56 14.57
C HIS A 119 7.50 5.26 13.76
N SER A 120 8.51 4.46 14.08
CA SER A 120 8.89 3.25 13.34
C SER A 120 9.89 2.44 14.16
N PRO A 121 9.99 1.10 13.97
CA PRO A 121 11.10 0.34 14.55
C PRO A 121 12.43 0.81 13.98
N VAL A 122 13.46 0.82 14.82
CA VAL A 122 14.85 1.09 14.46
C VAL A 122 15.69 -0.10 14.88
N VAL A 123 16.62 -0.53 14.03
CA VAL A 123 17.51 -1.66 14.31
C VAL A 123 18.95 -1.20 14.23
N TYR A 124 19.67 -1.35 15.34
CA TYR A 124 21.11 -1.16 15.41
C TYR A 124 21.80 -2.52 15.36
N ILE A 125 22.85 -2.61 14.55
CA ILE A 125 23.68 -3.81 14.43
C ILE A 125 25.11 -3.42 14.76
N GLN A 126 25.53 -3.70 15.99
CA GLN A 126 26.87 -3.43 16.48
C GLN A 126 27.82 -4.55 16.06
N LEU A 127 29.01 -4.19 15.57
CA LEU A 127 30.07 -5.12 15.21
C LEU A 127 31.01 -5.25 16.43
N LEU A 128 30.90 -6.34 17.19
CA LEU A 128 31.47 -6.43 18.54
C LEU A 128 33.00 -6.46 18.58
N ASP A 129 33.63 -7.06 17.56
CA ASP A 129 35.09 -7.28 17.51
C ASP A 129 35.78 -6.53 16.36
N ALA A 130 35.08 -5.63 15.66
CA ALA A 130 35.67 -4.83 14.59
C ALA A 130 36.65 -3.80 15.17
N LYS A 131 37.89 -3.79 14.66
CA LYS A 131 38.98 -2.97 15.20
C LYS A 131 39.29 -1.72 14.38
N ASP A 132 38.79 -1.64 13.16
CA ASP A 132 39.15 -0.61 12.19
C ASP A 132 37.93 0.18 11.68
N THR A 133 38.18 1.43 11.28
CA THR A 133 37.28 2.29 10.51
C THR A 133 37.07 1.82 9.06
N ASP A 134 37.86 0.85 8.63
CA ASP A 134 37.80 0.23 7.29
C ASP A 134 36.75 -0.90 7.19
N CYS A 135 35.83 -1.01 8.15
CA CYS A 135 34.67 -1.88 8.05
C CYS A 135 33.47 -1.20 7.37
N THR A 136 32.50 -2.00 6.92
CA THR A 136 31.23 -1.55 6.31
C THR A 136 30.04 -1.97 7.18
N PRO A 137 29.71 -1.21 8.25
CA PRO A 137 28.58 -1.52 9.12
C PRO A 137 27.24 -1.69 8.39
N SER A 138 27.02 -0.96 7.29
CA SER A 138 25.84 -1.12 6.43
C SER A 138 25.70 -2.53 5.84
N ASP A 139 26.81 -3.21 5.52
CA ASP A 139 26.78 -4.59 5.02
C ASP A 139 26.30 -5.56 6.10
N ALA A 140 26.63 -5.31 7.37
CA ALA A 140 26.14 -6.12 8.49
C ALA A 140 24.62 -6.12 8.59
N VAL A 141 23.97 -4.98 8.26
CA VAL A 141 22.51 -4.86 8.20
C VAL A 141 21.92 -5.76 7.11
N VAL A 142 22.53 -5.77 5.92
CA VAL A 142 22.11 -6.65 4.82
C VAL A 142 22.28 -8.11 5.19
N LEU A 143 23.43 -8.46 5.76
CA LEU A 143 23.81 -9.81 6.18
C LEU A 143 22.83 -10.37 7.20
N LEU A 144 22.64 -9.67 8.32
CA LEU A 144 21.75 -10.14 9.37
C LEU A 144 20.29 -10.17 8.93
N ARG A 145 19.83 -9.21 8.12
CA ARG A 145 18.49 -9.29 7.53
C ARG A 145 18.30 -10.57 6.72
N ARG A 146 19.24 -10.89 5.82
CA ARG A 146 19.16 -12.10 4.98
C ARG A 146 19.23 -13.37 5.82
N HIS A 147 20.15 -13.43 6.78
CA HIS A 147 20.31 -14.55 7.71
C HIS A 147 19.02 -14.80 8.52
N LEU A 148 18.55 -13.77 9.23
CA LEU A 148 17.36 -13.85 10.08
C LEU A 148 16.11 -14.21 9.27
N LYS A 149 15.93 -13.61 8.09
CA LYS A 149 14.82 -13.95 7.20
C LYS A 149 14.86 -15.43 6.83
N HIS A 150 16.01 -15.93 6.37
CA HIS A 150 16.18 -17.32 5.99
C HIS A 150 15.88 -18.28 7.15
N GLU A 151 16.47 -18.03 8.32
CA GLU A 151 16.32 -18.91 9.48
C GLU A 151 14.89 -18.91 10.04
N ILE A 152 14.23 -17.75 10.09
CA ILE A 152 12.85 -17.63 10.62
C ILE A 152 11.85 -18.26 9.66
N GLU A 153 11.96 -17.98 8.35
CA GLU A 153 11.04 -18.54 7.35
C GLU A 153 11.19 -20.07 7.25
N ARG A 154 12.39 -20.61 7.48
CA ARG A 154 12.66 -22.07 7.51
C ARG A 154 11.95 -22.78 8.67
N GLN A 155 11.71 -22.10 9.79
CA GLN A 155 11.01 -22.69 10.94
C GLN A 155 9.52 -22.90 10.69
N ASP A 156 8.94 -22.24 9.67
CA ASP A 156 7.52 -22.32 9.35
C ASP A 156 6.63 -22.04 10.59
N GLY A 157 7.00 -21.01 11.36
CA GLY A 157 6.44 -20.67 12.67
C GLY A 157 5.35 -19.57 12.64
N SER A 158 5.07 -19.00 13.81
CA SER A 158 4.10 -17.92 14.01
C SER A 158 4.62 -16.52 13.61
N LEU A 159 5.92 -16.40 13.32
CA LEU A 159 6.60 -15.15 12.99
C LEU A 159 7.21 -15.19 11.60
N LYS A 160 7.34 -14.01 11.00
CA LYS A 160 8.10 -13.72 9.77
C LYS A 160 8.92 -12.45 9.97
N LEU A 161 10.06 -12.35 9.30
CA LEU A 161 10.83 -11.11 9.31
C LEU A 161 10.34 -10.18 8.19
N GLU A 162 9.94 -8.98 8.56
CA GLU A 162 9.57 -7.91 7.63
C GLU A 162 10.54 -6.74 7.75
N PHE A 163 10.69 -5.95 6.69
CA PHE A 163 11.61 -4.81 6.67
C PHE A 163 11.15 -3.75 5.68
N THR A 164 11.54 -2.50 5.91
CA THR A 164 11.30 -1.40 4.95
C THR A 164 12.62 -0.91 4.34
N GLY A 165 12.59 -0.57 3.05
CA GLY A 165 13.76 -0.12 2.29
C GLY A 165 13.73 1.39 2.03
N PRO A 166 14.87 2.11 2.12
CA PRO A 166 16.23 1.58 2.15
C PRO A 166 16.67 1.12 3.54
N SER A 167 17.03 -0.16 3.66
CA SER A 167 17.67 -0.72 4.84
C SER A 167 18.83 -1.59 4.35
N PRO A 168 20.09 -1.23 4.68
CA PRO A 168 20.55 -0.22 5.67
C PRO A 168 20.18 1.24 5.37
N PHE A 169 20.22 2.06 6.43
CA PHE A 169 20.32 3.52 6.32
C PHE A 169 21.53 3.88 5.45
N HIS A 170 21.48 4.97 4.70
CA HIS A 170 22.52 5.34 3.72
C HIS A 170 23.82 5.89 4.34
N ALA A 171 24.22 5.37 5.50
CA ALA A 171 25.47 5.71 6.15
C ALA A 171 26.04 4.61 7.06
N ASP A 172 27.36 4.62 7.23
CA ASP A 172 28.12 3.82 8.17
C ASP A 172 28.41 4.61 9.44
N PHE A 173 28.08 4.04 10.61
CA PHE A 173 28.18 4.73 11.89
C PHE A 173 29.37 4.23 12.71
N PHE A 174 30.11 5.20 13.24
CA PHE A 174 31.27 5.01 14.10
C PHE A 174 31.09 5.84 15.37
N PHE A 175 31.54 5.31 16.50
CA PHE A 175 31.42 5.98 17.79
C PHE A 175 32.73 5.86 18.59
N GLU A 176 33.14 6.95 19.24
CA GLU A 176 34.30 6.96 20.13
C GLU A 176 34.12 7.88 21.33
N LEU A 177 34.83 7.55 22.42
CA LEU A 177 35.01 8.47 23.54
C LEU A 177 36.25 9.33 23.28
N ASN A 178 36.07 10.64 23.27
CA ASN A 178 37.14 11.61 23.09
C ASN A 178 37.28 12.46 24.37
N LYS A 179 38.45 12.36 25.01
CA LYS A 179 38.77 13.07 26.27
C LYS A 179 39.07 14.56 26.06
N GLU A 180 39.35 14.97 24.83
CA GLU A 180 39.69 16.37 24.49
C GLU A 180 38.45 17.22 24.22
N LEU A 181 37.26 16.60 24.12
CA LEU A 181 36.01 17.33 23.99
C LEU A 181 35.72 18.13 25.26
N THR A 182 35.35 19.38 25.06
CA THR A 182 35.01 20.31 26.14
C THR A 182 33.49 20.45 26.33
N THR A 183 32.70 19.98 25.38
CA THR A 183 31.23 20.00 25.43
C THR A 183 30.67 18.67 25.92
N PRO A 184 29.59 18.69 26.72
CA PRO A 184 28.94 17.49 27.24
C PRO A 184 28.07 16.74 26.21
N SER A 185 27.87 17.30 25.02
CA SER A 185 27.03 16.71 24.00
C SER A 185 27.81 15.78 23.07
N PHE A 186 27.09 14.90 22.37
CA PHE A 186 27.63 14.21 21.20
C PHE A 186 28.04 15.22 20.13
N ASN A 187 29.17 14.97 19.48
CA ASN A 187 29.63 15.71 18.31
C ASN A 187 29.62 14.76 17.11
N LEU A 188 29.13 15.25 15.97
CA LEU A 188 29.09 14.50 14.72
C LEU A 188 30.11 15.06 13.72
N SER A 189 30.97 14.19 13.21
CA SER A 189 31.77 14.42 12.01
C SER A 189 31.19 13.62 10.85
N LEU A 190 30.89 14.31 9.75
CA LEU A 190 30.28 13.73 8.55
C LEU A 190 31.25 13.76 7.37
N GLU A 191 31.57 12.58 6.83
CA GLU A 191 32.34 12.43 5.60
C GLU A 191 31.43 11.92 4.47
N ARG A 192 31.09 12.80 3.53
CA ARG A 192 30.26 12.43 2.37
C ARG A 192 31.01 11.56 1.39
N LYS A 193 30.44 10.42 0.99
CA LYS A 193 31.05 9.50 0.01
C LYS A 193 30.09 9.10 -1.08
N ARG A 194 30.65 8.58 -2.18
CA ARG A 194 29.85 7.87 -3.16
C ARG A 194 29.41 6.54 -2.53
N GLY A 195 28.11 6.35 -2.34
CA GLY A 195 27.56 5.17 -1.68
C GLY A 195 27.02 5.55 -0.30
N TYR A 196 27.63 4.99 0.75
CA TYR A 196 27.27 5.26 2.13
C TYR A 196 28.17 6.35 2.71
N ASP A 197 27.58 7.35 3.35
CA ASP A 197 28.34 8.36 4.09
C ASP A 197 29.00 7.74 5.33
N LYS A 198 30.05 8.36 5.88
CA LYS A 198 30.60 7.98 7.19
C LYS A 198 30.21 9.01 8.24
N LEU A 199 29.57 8.55 9.31
CA LEU A 199 29.20 9.38 10.46
C LEU A 199 30.03 8.92 11.66
N LEU A 200 30.91 9.80 12.14
CA LEU A 200 31.70 9.58 13.35
C LEU A 200 31.12 10.42 14.48
N PHE A 201 30.55 9.75 15.46
CA PHE A 201 30.08 10.34 16.70
C PHE A 201 31.17 10.27 17.76
N SER A 202 31.39 11.39 18.45
CA SER A 202 32.32 11.47 19.56
C SER A 202 31.62 12.02 20.80
N ALA A 203 31.83 11.40 21.95
CA ALA A 203 31.33 11.86 23.25
C ALA A 203 32.45 12.09 24.24
N LYS A 204 32.22 12.97 25.22
CA LYS A 204 33.19 13.27 26.27
C LYS A 204 33.33 12.08 27.22
N GLY A 205 34.57 11.59 27.38
CA GLY A 205 34.82 10.30 28.04
C GLY A 205 34.55 10.24 29.55
N ASP A 206 34.41 11.36 30.24
CA ASP A 206 34.21 11.43 31.70
C ASP A 206 32.74 11.51 32.14
N GLU A 207 31.80 11.65 31.19
CA GLU A 207 30.37 11.79 31.48
C GLU A 207 29.63 10.46 31.58
N TYR A 208 30.24 9.41 31.03
CA TYR A 208 29.66 8.07 30.98
C TYR A 208 30.55 7.10 31.74
N ALA A 209 29.95 6.08 32.38
CA ALA A 209 30.68 5.04 33.09
C ALA A 209 31.52 4.15 32.15
N GLY A 210 31.24 4.19 30.84
CA GLY A 210 32.00 3.48 29.83
C GLY A 210 31.44 3.68 28.41
N GLU A 211 32.16 3.14 27.43
CA GLU A 211 31.83 3.26 26.00
C GLU A 211 30.44 2.68 25.66
N GLU A 212 30.04 1.57 26.29
CA GLU A 212 28.72 0.96 26.05
C GLU A 212 27.57 1.85 26.57
N GLN A 213 27.74 2.47 27.73
CA GLN A 213 26.71 3.37 28.28
C GLN A 213 26.56 4.62 27.40
N ALA A 214 27.69 5.15 26.94
CA ALA A 214 27.70 6.30 26.03
C ALA A 214 27.08 5.96 24.67
N LEU A 215 27.33 4.75 24.15
CA LEU A 215 26.71 4.28 22.91
C LEU A 215 25.21 4.08 23.07
N ALA A 216 24.75 3.52 24.19
CA ALA A 216 23.32 3.38 24.47
C ALA A 216 22.62 4.76 24.52
N ALA A 217 23.24 5.74 25.19
CA ALA A 217 22.74 7.11 25.20
C ALA A 217 22.73 7.75 23.80
N LEU A 218 23.71 7.45 22.94
CA LEU A 218 23.68 7.88 21.54
C LEU A 218 22.49 7.26 20.78
N PHE A 219 22.18 5.99 21.01
CA PHE A 219 21.02 5.35 20.38
C PHE A 219 19.71 6.00 20.83
N ASP A 220 19.58 6.36 22.12
CA ASP A 220 18.42 7.12 22.61
C ASP A 220 18.25 8.46 21.87
N GLU A 221 19.35 9.20 21.63
CA GLU A 221 19.32 10.48 20.89
C GLU A 221 19.00 10.31 19.40
N LEU A 222 19.40 9.19 18.79
CA LEU A 222 19.18 8.92 17.36
C LEU A 222 17.82 8.29 17.05
N ASP A 223 17.18 7.64 18.03
CA ASP A 223 15.99 6.83 17.83
C ASP A 223 14.86 7.60 17.17
N ASP A 224 14.53 8.80 17.65
CA ASP A 224 13.42 9.58 17.11
C ASP A 224 13.69 10.08 15.69
N GLU A 225 14.92 10.50 15.39
CA GLU A 225 15.32 10.91 14.04
C GLU A 225 15.27 9.72 13.06
N LEU A 226 15.82 8.57 13.45
CA LEU A 226 15.84 7.36 12.62
C LEU A 226 14.43 6.77 12.44
N ALA A 227 13.62 6.77 13.49
CA ALA A 227 12.23 6.31 13.43
C ALA A 227 11.40 7.20 12.50
N LEU A 228 11.58 8.53 12.58
CA LEU A 228 10.95 9.47 11.65
C LEU A 228 11.41 9.22 10.21
N PHE A 229 12.72 9.05 9.98
CA PHE A 229 13.25 8.72 8.66
C PHE A 229 12.54 7.50 8.07
N TYR A 230 12.50 6.38 8.82
CA TYR A 230 11.86 5.16 8.34
C TYR A 230 10.35 5.27 8.19
N SER A 231 9.67 6.11 9.00
CA SER A 231 8.27 6.44 8.79
C SER A 231 8.04 7.15 7.45
N LEU A 232 8.86 8.14 7.10
CA LEU A 232 8.76 8.84 5.81
C LEU A 232 8.99 7.90 4.62
N ILE A 233 9.96 7.00 4.76
CA ILE A 233 10.23 5.95 3.78
C ILE A 233 9.01 5.02 3.60
N ARG A 234 8.37 4.61 4.69
CA ARG A 234 7.17 3.77 4.64
C ARG A 234 6.00 4.49 3.98
N SER A 235 5.78 5.76 4.32
CA SER A 235 4.80 6.62 3.64
C SER A 235 5.05 6.70 2.13
N ARG A 236 6.31 6.89 1.72
CA ARG A 236 6.69 6.90 0.31
C ARG A 236 6.34 5.57 -0.38
N ASN A 237 6.67 4.43 0.24
CA ASN A 237 6.39 3.11 -0.32
C ASN A 237 4.88 2.84 -0.40
N ALA A 238 4.11 3.31 0.60
CA ALA A 238 2.66 3.24 0.59
C ALA A 238 2.05 4.07 -0.56
N TYR A 239 2.58 5.26 -0.84
CA TYR A 239 2.14 6.06 -1.99
C TYR A 239 2.32 5.31 -3.32
N TYR A 240 3.48 4.67 -3.53
CA TYR A 240 3.72 3.89 -4.74
C TYR A 240 2.77 2.70 -4.87
N ARG A 241 2.48 1.99 -3.76
CA ARG A 241 1.55 0.88 -3.77
C ARG A 241 0.13 1.31 -4.15
N GLU A 242 -0.38 2.36 -3.53
CA GLU A 242 -1.70 2.89 -3.84
C GLU A 242 -1.77 3.39 -5.28
N TRP A 243 -0.69 4.00 -5.78
CA TRP A 243 -0.61 4.43 -7.18
C TRP A 243 -0.64 3.26 -8.17
N ILE A 244 0.05 2.14 -7.88
CA ILE A 244 0.00 0.93 -8.73
C ILE A 244 -1.44 0.42 -8.88
N GLN A 245 -2.27 0.54 -7.84
CA GLN A 245 -3.70 0.17 -7.94
C GLN A 245 -4.44 1.11 -8.91
N VAL A 246 -4.20 2.42 -8.83
CA VAL A 246 -4.75 3.41 -9.78
C VAL A 246 -4.31 3.08 -11.22
N GLU A 247 -3.03 2.76 -11.43
CA GLU A 247 -2.52 2.37 -12.75
C GLU A 247 -3.16 1.10 -13.28
N SER A 248 -3.38 0.10 -12.42
CA SER A 248 -4.08 -1.14 -12.78
C SER A 248 -5.50 -0.85 -13.26
N TYR A 249 -6.26 -0.02 -12.55
CA TYR A 249 -7.61 0.38 -12.97
C TYR A 249 -7.60 1.24 -14.25
N MET A 250 -6.60 2.11 -14.41
CA MET A 250 -6.39 2.86 -15.64
C MET A 250 -6.13 1.94 -16.83
N PHE A 251 -5.31 0.91 -16.65
CA PHE A 251 -5.06 -0.10 -17.67
C PHE A 251 -6.33 -0.88 -18.03
N ASP A 252 -7.16 -1.25 -17.04
CA ASP A 252 -8.43 -1.95 -17.28
C ASP A 252 -9.47 -1.13 -18.04
N VAL A 253 -9.45 0.19 -17.86
CA VAL A 253 -10.30 1.14 -18.59
C VAL A 253 -9.81 1.28 -20.05
N THR A 254 -8.50 1.37 -20.26
CA THR A 254 -7.88 1.67 -21.57
C THR A 254 -7.67 0.46 -22.48
N SER A 255 -7.35 -0.71 -21.93
CA SER A 255 -7.02 -1.95 -22.67
C SER A 255 -8.21 -2.62 -23.38
N SER A 256 -9.42 -2.09 -23.22
CA SER A 256 -10.66 -2.70 -23.68
C SER A 256 -10.93 -2.61 -25.20
N GLU A 257 -10.01 -2.07 -26.00
CA GLU A 257 -10.24 -1.68 -27.42
C GLU A 257 -10.04 -2.79 -28.47
N THR A 258 -9.57 -3.99 -28.12
CA THR A 258 -9.08 -4.98 -29.12
C THR A 258 -10.07 -6.05 -29.63
N LYS A 259 -11.32 -6.13 -29.14
CA LYS A 259 -12.29 -7.19 -29.59
C LYS A 259 -13.35 -6.67 -30.56
N LYS A 260 -13.49 -7.32 -31.73
CA LYS A 260 -14.32 -6.92 -32.88
C LYS A 260 -15.83 -7.23 -32.80
N ASN A 261 -16.29 -8.05 -31.84
CA ASN A 261 -17.69 -8.53 -31.82
C ASN A 261 -18.70 -7.49 -31.31
N ILE A 262 -19.87 -7.38 -31.95
CA ILE A 262 -20.92 -6.38 -31.63
C ILE A 262 -21.55 -6.61 -30.24
N THR A 263 -21.83 -7.86 -29.87
CA THR A 263 -22.33 -8.21 -28.52
C THR A 263 -21.32 -7.84 -27.44
N ALA A 264 -20.03 -8.05 -27.72
CA ALA A 264 -18.95 -7.62 -26.85
C ALA A 264 -18.88 -6.09 -26.75
N ARG A 265 -19.23 -5.32 -27.79
CA ARG A 265 -19.30 -3.85 -27.72
C ARG A 265 -20.39 -3.37 -26.75
N PHE A 266 -21.60 -3.94 -26.80
CA PHE A 266 -22.68 -3.55 -25.89
C PHE A 266 -22.38 -3.90 -24.42
N HIS A 267 -21.90 -5.11 -24.15
CA HIS A 267 -21.52 -5.50 -22.79
C HIS A 267 -20.39 -4.61 -22.26
N LYS A 268 -19.39 -4.29 -23.11
CA LYS A 268 -18.30 -3.37 -22.78
C LYS A 268 -18.81 -2.00 -22.35
N VAL A 269 -19.75 -1.40 -23.09
CA VAL A 269 -20.30 -0.07 -22.76
C VAL A 269 -20.95 -0.08 -21.37
N CYS A 270 -21.68 -1.15 -21.01
CA CYS A 270 -22.28 -1.27 -19.68
C CYS A 270 -21.23 -1.48 -18.57
N THR A 271 -20.18 -2.27 -18.81
CA THR A 271 -19.11 -2.49 -17.83
C THR A 271 -18.14 -1.32 -17.72
N HIS A 272 -18.04 -0.48 -18.75
CA HIS A 272 -17.10 0.64 -18.79
C HIS A 272 -17.41 1.69 -17.73
N GLY A 273 -18.69 2.04 -17.54
CA GLY A 273 -19.11 2.97 -16.49
C GLY A 273 -18.72 2.48 -15.10
N LYS A 274 -18.87 1.17 -14.83
CA LYS A 274 -18.44 0.58 -13.55
C LYS A 274 -16.93 0.67 -13.34
N ARG A 275 -16.13 0.32 -14.37
CA ARG A 275 -14.66 0.39 -14.30
C ARG A 275 -14.16 1.83 -14.14
N LEU A 276 -14.80 2.77 -14.83
CA LEU A 276 -14.50 4.19 -14.71
C LEU A 276 -14.82 4.71 -13.31
N GLY A 277 -15.96 4.29 -12.74
CA GLY A 277 -16.32 4.58 -11.34
C GLY A 277 -15.25 4.08 -10.36
N VAL A 278 -14.83 2.82 -10.49
CA VAL A 278 -13.75 2.25 -9.66
C VAL A 278 -12.44 3.05 -9.78
N LEU A 279 -12.06 3.47 -10.98
CA LEU A 279 -10.87 4.30 -11.19
C LEU A 279 -11.00 5.69 -10.55
N ILE A 280 -12.17 6.33 -10.66
CA ILE A 280 -12.45 7.62 -10.02
C ILE A 280 -12.39 7.48 -8.50
N ASP A 281 -13.02 6.45 -7.94
CA ASP A 281 -13.00 6.17 -6.51
C ASP A 281 -11.56 5.92 -6.02
N ALA A 282 -10.77 5.14 -6.75
CA ALA A 282 -9.36 4.91 -6.45
C ALA A 282 -8.53 6.20 -6.48
N LEU A 283 -8.74 7.08 -7.47
CA LEU A 283 -8.09 8.39 -7.54
C LEU A 283 -8.47 9.30 -6.36
N CYS A 284 -9.75 9.30 -5.98
CA CYS A 284 -10.25 10.06 -4.83
C CYS A 284 -9.62 9.54 -3.53
N ASN A 285 -9.60 8.23 -3.32
CA ASN A 285 -9.01 7.58 -2.16
C ASN A 285 -7.51 7.86 -2.08
N PHE A 286 -6.78 7.73 -3.20
CA PHE A 286 -5.35 8.05 -3.26
C PHE A 286 -5.07 9.50 -2.87
N ARG A 287 -5.84 10.47 -3.39
CA ARG A 287 -5.67 11.89 -3.04
C ARG A 287 -5.97 12.17 -1.56
N ALA A 288 -7.03 11.57 -1.03
CA ALA A 288 -7.38 11.69 0.38
C ALA A 288 -6.29 11.10 1.28
N PHE A 289 -5.78 9.93 0.92
CA PHE A 289 -4.67 9.27 1.60
C PHE A 289 -3.41 10.13 1.63
N VAL A 290 -2.93 10.61 0.47
CA VAL A 290 -1.73 11.47 0.38
C VAL A 290 -1.90 12.77 1.18
N LEU A 291 -3.08 13.38 1.16
CA LEU A 291 -3.33 14.61 1.92
C LEU A 291 -3.29 14.36 3.43
N SER A 292 -3.97 13.30 3.89
CA SER A 292 -4.01 12.91 5.30
C SER A 292 -2.61 12.56 5.80
N ASP A 293 -1.87 11.76 5.03
CA ASP A 293 -0.55 11.29 5.43
C ASP A 293 0.49 12.42 5.46
N ARG A 294 0.44 13.36 4.52
CA ARG A 294 1.30 14.55 4.56
C ARG A 294 1.11 15.37 5.83
N GLN A 295 -0.12 15.46 6.34
CA GLN A 295 -0.39 16.14 7.60
C GLN A 295 0.24 15.40 8.78
N ILE A 296 0.12 14.07 8.81
CA ILE A 296 0.75 13.22 9.85
C ILE A 296 2.28 13.36 9.80
N CYS A 297 2.88 13.24 8.62
CA CYS A 297 4.33 13.39 8.44
C CYS A 297 4.82 14.79 8.84
N ALA A 298 4.06 15.85 8.52
CA ALA A 298 4.42 17.22 8.91
C ALA A 298 4.33 17.44 10.42
N GLU A 299 3.34 16.83 11.08
CA GLU A 299 3.23 16.85 12.54
C GLU A 299 4.38 16.09 13.19
N ALA A 300 4.67 14.87 12.74
CA ALA A 300 5.79 14.06 13.19
C ALA A 300 7.13 14.79 13.05
N TYR A 301 7.39 15.39 11.88
CA TYR A 301 8.58 16.19 11.64
C TYR A 301 8.70 17.36 12.64
N ARG A 302 7.60 18.08 12.91
CA ARG A 302 7.59 19.20 13.85
C ARG A 302 7.78 18.73 15.30
N THR A 303 7.26 17.57 15.69
CA THR A 303 7.43 17.03 17.04
C THR A 303 8.85 16.52 17.28
N THR A 304 9.48 15.91 16.28
CA THR A 304 10.88 15.46 16.37
C THR A 304 11.85 16.64 16.43
N TYR A 305 11.64 17.67 15.62
CA TYR A 305 12.55 18.82 15.56
C TYR A 305 12.02 20.04 16.31
N THR A 306 12.35 20.11 17.60
CA THR A 306 12.28 21.37 18.37
C THR A 306 13.63 22.11 18.37
N SER A 307 14.73 21.40 18.16
CA SER A 307 16.11 21.88 18.02
C SER A 307 16.78 21.30 16.76
N GLU A 308 18.06 21.62 16.55
CA GLU A 308 18.87 20.89 15.56
C GLU A 308 19.02 19.42 15.97
N GLY A 309 19.05 18.53 14.98
CA GLY A 309 19.30 17.09 15.15
C GLY A 309 20.45 16.64 14.25
N PHE A 310 21.02 15.47 14.54
CA PHE A 310 22.22 14.96 13.88
C PHE A 310 21.94 14.50 12.45
N LEU A 311 20.77 13.90 12.23
CA LEU A 311 20.38 13.28 10.97
C LEU A 311 19.39 14.14 10.17
N LYS A 312 19.02 15.30 10.70
CA LYS A 312 18.15 16.29 10.06
C LYS A 312 18.39 16.47 8.55
N PRO A 313 19.63 16.58 8.01
CA PRO A 313 19.82 16.73 6.58
C PRO A 313 19.26 15.56 5.73
N TYR A 314 19.35 14.33 6.22
CA TYR A 314 18.80 13.15 5.54
C TYR A 314 17.27 13.15 5.59
N ILE A 315 16.70 13.57 6.72
CA ILE A 315 15.26 13.62 6.93
C ILE A 315 14.63 14.77 6.16
N ASP A 316 15.31 15.92 6.09
CA ASP A 316 14.93 17.05 5.24
C ASP A 316 14.88 16.64 3.76
N GLU A 317 15.82 15.83 3.29
CA GLU A 317 15.84 15.34 1.92
C GLU A 317 14.60 14.49 1.61
N GLU A 318 14.29 13.50 2.45
CA GLU A 318 13.11 12.64 2.26
C GLU A 318 11.79 13.39 2.47
N PHE A 319 11.72 14.30 3.44
CA PHE A 319 10.52 15.07 3.75
C PHE A 319 10.19 16.09 2.65
N ASN A 320 11.19 16.81 2.14
CA ASN A 320 10.98 17.89 1.16
C ASN A 320 10.88 17.39 -0.28
N ASN A 321 11.28 16.14 -0.58
CA ASN A 321 11.21 15.55 -1.90
C ASN A 321 10.23 14.36 -1.97
N PRO A 322 8.94 14.53 -1.61
CA PRO A 322 7.99 13.44 -1.72
C PRO A 322 7.81 13.04 -3.19
N PRO A 323 7.48 11.77 -3.48
CA PRO A 323 7.24 11.33 -4.85
C PRO A 323 6.08 12.11 -5.46
N THR A 324 6.19 12.39 -6.76
CA THR A 324 5.17 13.08 -7.53
C THR A 324 4.44 12.09 -8.42
N PHE A 325 3.11 12.24 -8.50
CA PHE A 325 2.25 11.35 -9.28
C PHE A 325 1.38 12.18 -10.23
N PRO A 326 1.15 11.71 -11.48
CA PRO A 326 0.42 12.45 -12.51
C PRO A 326 -1.10 12.38 -12.31
N VAL A 327 -1.57 12.72 -11.11
CA VAL A 327 -2.99 12.63 -10.72
C VAL A 327 -3.86 13.54 -11.58
N GLN A 328 -3.36 14.72 -11.95
CA GLN A 328 -4.11 15.68 -12.75
C GLN A 328 -4.30 15.17 -14.18
N GLU A 329 -3.22 14.66 -14.78
CA GLU A 329 -3.20 14.09 -16.13
C GLU A 329 -4.12 12.87 -16.21
N VAL A 330 -4.07 11.97 -15.22
CA VAL A 330 -5.00 10.82 -15.17
C VAL A 330 -6.45 11.29 -14.99
N THR A 331 -6.69 12.31 -14.17
CA THR A 331 -8.04 12.90 -14.01
C THR A 331 -8.55 13.49 -15.33
N GLU A 332 -7.70 14.18 -16.09
CA GLU A 332 -8.05 14.75 -17.40
C GLU A 332 -8.35 13.64 -18.43
N LEU A 333 -7.55 12.57 -18.45
CA LEU A 333 -7.79 11.41 -19.31
C LEU A 333 -9.14 10.73 -18.98
N VAL A 334 -9.45 10.59 -17.69
CA VAL A 334 -10.73 10.08 -17.18
C VAL A 334 -11.89 10.98 -17.63
N ARG A 335 -11.78 12.30 -17.45
CA ARG A 335 -12.79 13.27 -17.90
C ARG A 335 -13.00 13.24 -19.41
N PHE A 336 -11.93 13.15 -20.19
CA PHE A 336 -12.00 13.05 -21.64
C PHE A 336 -12.75 11.78 -22.08
N ARG A 337 -12.46 10.64 -21.44
CA ARG A 337 -13.15 9.36 -21.66
C ARG A 337 -14.64 9.44 -21.28
N GLU A 338 -14.94 10.03 -20.13
CA GLU A 338 -16.31 10.23 -19.65
C GLU A 338 -17.14 11.10 -20.62
N GLN A 339 -16.58 12.24 -21.06
CA GLN A 339 -17.23 13.13 -22.02
C GLN A 339 -17.53 12.43 -23.34
N ARG A 340 -16.61 11.59 -23.84
CA ARG A 340 -16.82 10.79 -25.05
C ARG A 340 -17.93 9.76 -24.86
N HIS A 341 -17.99 9.12 -23.70
CA HIS A 341 -19.04 8.15 -23.37
C HIS A 341 -20.41 8.82 -23.23
N SER A 342 -20.50 9.99 -22.59
CA SER A 342 -21.73 10.77 -22.47
C SER A 342 -22.27 11.15 -23.85
N LYS A 343 -21.40 11.67 -24.74
CA LYS A 343 -21.78 12.00 -26.12
C LYS A 343 -22.25 10.79 -26.93
N PHE A 344 -21.63 9.63 -26.74
CA PHE A 344 -22.08 8.40 -27.40
C PHE A 344 -23.49 7.99 -26.96
N TRP A 345 -23.78 8.10 -25.65
CA TRP A 345 -25.11 7.81 -25.12
C TRP A 345 -26.16 8.82 -25.57
N GLU A 346 -25.82 10.11 -25.61
CA GLU A 346 -26.67 11.16 -26.16
C GLU A 346 -27.05 10.86 -27.62
N LEU A 347 -26.06 10.57 -28.48
CA LEU A 347 -26.29 10.21 -29.88
C LEU A 347 -27.10 8.91 -30.04
N THR A 348 -26.86 7.92 -29.19
CA THR A 348 -27.61 6.65 -29.21
C THR A 348 -29.06 6.86 -28.79
N ALA A 349 -29.32 7.67 -27.75
CA ALA A 349 -30.66 8.01 -27.32
C ALA A 349 -31.42 8.78 -28.40
N VAL A 350 -30.76 9.73 -29.09
CA VAL A 350 -31.32 10.44 -30.24
C VAL A 350 -31.65 9.47 -31.38
N LEU A 351 -30.75 8.54 -31.71
CA LEU A 351 -30.99 7.55 -32.78
C LEU A 351 -32.12 6.58 -32.43
N VAL A 352 -32.16 6.06 -31.20
CA VAL A 352 -33.25 5.19 -30.71
C VAL A 352 -34.58 5.96 -30.74
N SER A 353 -34.59 7.21 -30.30
CA SER A 353 -35.78 8.08 -30.36
C SER A 353 -36.23 8.32 -31.80
N ALA A 354 -35.30 8.53 -32.73
CA ALA A 354 -35.61 8.71 -34.16
C ALA A 354 -36.17 7.43 -34.80
N VAL A 355 -35.61 6.26 -34.47
CA VAL A 355 -36.10 4.96 -34.96
C VAL A 355 -37.49 4.65 -34.40
N LEU A 356 -37.71 4.86 -33.09
CA LEU A 356 -39.01 4.67 -32.46
C LEU A 356 -40.04 5.65 -33.00
N GLY A 357 -39.68 6.93 -33.16
CA GLY A 357 -40.54 7.96 -33.76
C GLY A 357 -40.91 7.63 -35.21
N GLY A 358 -39.95 7.13 -35.99
CA GLY A 358 -40.17 6.67 -37.36
C GLY A 358 -41.10 5.45 -37.44
N LEU A 359 -40.94 4.47 -36.54
CA LEU A 359 -41.82 3.31 -36.44
C LEU A 359 -43.26 3.73 -36.08
N VAL A 360 -43.42 4.56 -35.06
CA VAL A 360 -44.73 5.07 -34.62
C VAL A 360 -45.39 5.87 -35.75
N GLY A 361 -44.64 6.76 -36.42
CA GLY A 361 -45.13 7.54 -37.57
C GLY A 361 -45.54 6.66 -38.76
N SER A 362 -44.79 5.59 -39.03
CA SER A 362 -45.11 4.62 -40.09
C SER A 362 -46.40 3.86 -39.80
N ILE A 363 -46.57 3.41 -38.54
CA ILE A 363 -47.80 2.74 -38.09
C ILE A 363 -49.01 3.69 -38.19
N LEU A 364 -48.88 4.93 -37.71
CA LEU A 364 -49.93 5.95 -37.83
C LEU A 364 -50.29 6.23 -39.29
N THR A 365 -49.29 6.38 -40.16
CA THR A 365 -49.50 6.61 -41.60
C THR A 365 -50.22 5.44 -42.25
N PHE A 366 -49.84 4.20 -41.91
CA PHE A 366 -50.49 3.00 -42.39
C PHE A 366 -51.96 2.93 -41.94
N LEU A 367 -52.24 3.17 -40.67
CA LEU A 367 -53.60 3.18 -40.11
C LEU A 367 -54.47 4.27 -40.76
N LEU A 368 -53.96 5.49 -40.89
CA LEU A 368 -54.66 6.60 -41.55
C LEU A 368 -54.96 6.28 -43.01
N THR A 369 -54.00 5.70 -43.72
CA THR A 369 -54.18 5.30 -45.12
C THR A 369 -55.28 4.24 -45.25
N GLN A 370 -55.32 3.24 -44.37
CA GLN A 370 -56.39 2.23 -44.36
C GLN A 370 -57.78 2.85 -44.12
N THR A 371 -57.91 3.78 -43.17
CA THR A 371 -59.18 4.49 -42.95
C THR A 371 -59.62 5.32 -44.16
N ILE A 372 -58.70 6.02 -44.84
CA ILE A 372 -59.03 6.81 -46.03
C ILE A 372 -59.46 5.91 -47.19
N VAL A 373 -58.77 4.78 -47.40
CA VAL A 373 -59.13 3.80 -48.44
C VAL A 373 -60.51 3.20 -48.15
N SER A 374 -60.79 2.79 -46.91
CA SER A 374 -62.11 2.28 -46.50
C SER A 374 -63.22 3.32 -46.69
N THR A 375 -62.94 4.60 -46.39
CA THR A 375 -63.91 5.68 -46.61
C THR A 375 -64.18 5.93 -48.10
N LYS A 376 -63.15 5.84 -48.96
CA LYS A 376 -63.32 5.92 -50.42
C LYS A 376 -64.11 4.73 -50.97
N GLU A 377 -63.90 3.52 -50.49
CA GLU A 377 -64.69 2.34 -50.90
C GLU A 377 -66.16 2.46 -50.48
N HIS A 378 -66.45 3.01 -49.30
CA HIS A 378 -67.83 3.31 -48.90
C HIS A 378 -68.49 4.38 -49.77
N VAL A 379 -67.77 5.43 -50.16
CA VAL A 379 -68.29 6.47 -51.08
C VAL A 379 -68.48 5.91 -52.50
N VAL A 380 -67.56 5.08 -52.99
CA VAL A 380 -67.68 4.47 -54.33
C VAL A 380 -68.80 3.43 -54.39
N ASN A 381 -69.01 2.65 -53.32
CA ASN A 381 -70.13 1.71 -53.24
C ASN A 381 -71.50 2.41 -53.08
N GLN A 382 -71.55 3.62 -52.52
CA GLN A 382 -72.78 4.43 -52.54
C GLN A 382 -73.12 5.02 -53.92
N VAL A 383 -72.13 5.19 -54.81
CA VAL A 383 -72.37 5.71 -56.18
C VAL A 383 -72.72 4.61 -57.18
N LYS A 384 -72.52 3.33 -56.84
CA LYS A 384 -72.71 2.17 -57.74
C LYS A 384 -73.92 1.28 -57.43
N ALA A 385 -74.91 1.76 -56.68
CA ALA A 385 -76.17 1.06 -56.51
C ALA A 385 -77.16 1.42 -57.63
N PRO A 386 -77.50 0.50 -58.56
CA PRO A 386 -78.61 0.68 -59.48
C PRO A 386 -79.94 0.39 -58.79
N ILE A 387 -80.93 1.16 -59.21
CA ILE A 387 -82.34 1.00 -58.97
C ILE A 387 -82.78 -0.39 -59.46
N GLU A 388 -83.20 -1.29 -58.58
CA GLU A 388 -84.16 -2.32 -58.92
C GLU A 388 -85.03 -2.67 -57.72
N SER A 389 -86.34 -2.70 -57.99
CA SER A 389 -87.44 -2.57 -57.04
C SER A 389 -88.10 -3.92 -56.73
N LYS A 390 -88.65 -4.04 -55.51
CA LYS A 390 -89.75 -4.95 -55.07
C LYS A 390 -89.39 -6.45 -55.08
N ALA A 391 -89.84 -7.32 -54.17
CA ALA A 391 -91.02 -7.34 -53.30
C ALA A 391 -90.78 -8.25 -52.07
N GLN A 392 -91.51 -7.95 -50.98
CA GLN A 392 -91.83 -8.81 -49.82
C GLN A 392 -92.46 -10.16 -50.23
N PRO A 393 -92.49 -11.24 -49.40
CA PRO A 393 -93.11 -11.20 -48.05
C PRO A 393 -92.56 -12.13 -46.93
N ALA A 394 -93.24 -11.96 -45.80
CA ALA A 394 -93.17 -12.40 -44.41
C ALA A 394 -92.82 -13.85 -43.98
N SER A 395 -92.64 -13.95 -42.64
CA SER A 395 -92.78 -15.10 -41.70
C SER A 395 -91.47 -15.82 -41.35
N ALA A 396 -91.24 -16.39 -40.16
CA ALA A 396 -91.81 -16.32 -38.82
C ALA A 396 -90.84 -17.08 -37.88
N GLY A 397 -90.83 -16.73 -36.58
CA GLY A 397 -90.19 -17.49 -35.49
C GLY A 397 -88.66 -17.49 -35.48
N ASP A 398 -87.95 -17.76 -34.39
CA ASP A 398 -88.31 -18.00 -33.00
C ASP A 398 -86.97 -18.06 -32.22
N ILE A 399 -87.00 -17.60 -30.96
CA ILE A 399 -86.35 -18.22 -29.79
C ILE A 399 -84.79 -18.23 -29.65
N ALA A 400 -84.38 -17.74 -28.45
CA ALA A 400 -83.23 -18.13 -27.63
C ALA A 400 -81.81 -17.63 -28.00
N ASN A 401 -80.86 -17.42 -27.07
CA ASN A 401 -80.76 -17.21 -25.62
C ASN A 401 -79.24 -17.08 -25.34
N ARG A 402 -78.85 -16.47 -24.20
CA ARG A 402 -77.54 -16.54 -23.49
C ARG A 402 -76.31 -15.84 -24.11
N ALA A 403 -75.76 -14.81 -23.44
CA ALA A 403 -74.85 -14.82 -22.26
C ALA A 403 -73.36 -14.94 -22.68
N ALA A 404 -72.59 -13.86 -22.66
CA ALA A 404 -71.66 -13.42 -21.57
C ALA A 404 -70.21 -13.92 -21.83
N PRO A 405 -69.15 -13.48 -21.10
CA PRO A 405 -68.01 -12.77 -21.68
C PRO A 405 -66.64 -13.49 -21.47
N GLU A 406 -65.56 -12.73 -21.66
CA GLU A 406 -64.15 -12.93 -21.24
C GLU A 406 -63.17 -13.53 -22.28
N LYS A 407 -62.16 -12.74 -22.64
CA LYS A 407 -60.88 -12.71 -21.91
C LYS A 407 -60.25 -11.31 -21.94
#